data_AF-A6X2B9-F1
#
_entry.id   AF-A6X2B9-F1
#
_cell.length_a   1.000
_cell.length_b   1.000
_cell.length_c   1.000
_cell.angle_alpha   90.00
_cell.angle_beta   90.00
_cell.angle_gamma   90.00
#
_symmetry.space_group_name_H-M   'P 1'
#
loop_
_entity.id
_entity.type
_entity.pdbx_description
1 polymer ?
#
loop_
_entity_poly.entity_id
_entity_poly.type
_entity_poly.pdbx_seq_one_letter_code
_entity_poly.pdbx_strand_id
1 'polypeptide(L)'
;MNAHASAPVEAAHLETNPMLGIGLKIASVAVFVAMSTLLKAAEGVPVGQLIFFRSFFAIFAILLYLGWRGQLSGVFRTQNGFSHFWRGLVGVCSMSMSFFALTKLPLPEAIAINYASPLITVILGAVILHEVVRFYRWSAVLIGLGGVMVIIWPRLTVFSGGSMGHDEAMGAFAALGAAILSAVAMMLVRRLVQTERTSTIVIYFSISASVISLVSFPFGWIVPNWSQLAMLVGAGFAGGVGQILLTECYRHAPMSTIAPFEYTSMLLGLAIGFLLFGDIPTFEMLAGSAIVMAAGGFIIYREHKLSIAPHKVNAPQTQ
;
A
#
# COMPACT_ATOMS: atom_id res chain seq x y z
N MET A 1 35.74 26.39 -31.91
CA MET A 1 34.36 25.90 -32.04
C MET A 1 34.38 24.47 -31.50
N ASN A 2 34.20 24.31 -30.19
CA ASN A 2 34.45 23.07 -29.47
C ASN A 2 33.19 22.20 -29.47
N ALA A 3 33.22 21.09 -30.20
CA ALA A 3 32.22 20.03 -30.11
C ALA A 3 32.65 19.05 -29.01
N HIS A 4 32.14 19.23 -27.79
CA HIS A 4 32.18 18.18 -26.77
C HIS A 4 31.07 17.17 -27.07
N ALA A 5 31.43 16.07 -27.71
CA ALA A 5 30.59 14.88 -27.76
C ALA A 5 30.49 14.30 -26.34
N SER A 6 29.31 14.38 -25.73
CA SER A 6 29.02 13.73 -24.45
C SER A 6 29.01 12.21 -24.64
N ALA A 7 29.93 11.53 -23.95
CA ALA A 7 29.96 10.07 -23.86
C ALA A 7 28.64 9.52 -23.30
N PRO A 8 28.18 8.34 -23.74
CA PRO A 8 27.03 7.68 -23.15
C PRO A 8 27.35 7.37 -21.67
N VAL A 9 26.47 7.79 -20.77
CA VAL A 9 26.51 7.41 -19.36
C VAL A 9 26.35 5.89 -19.31
N GLU A 10 27.46 5.20 -19.08
CA GLU A 10 27.47 3.77 -18.83
C GLU A 10 26.57 3.51 -17.61
N ALA A 11 25.44 2.85 -17.85
CA ALA A 11 24.47 2.53 -16.82
C ALA A 11 25.17 1.65 -15.79
N ALA A 12 25.55 2.23 -14.65
CA ALA A 12 26.09 1.49 -13.54
C ALA A 12 25.18 0.28 -13.29
N HIS A 13 25.70 -0.92 -13.52
CA HIS A 13 25.05 -2.15 -13.11
C HIS A 13 24.90 -2.07 -11.60
N LEU A 14 23.74 -1.61 -11.12
CA LEU A 14 23.37 -1.78 -9.72
C LEU A 14 23.49 -3.27 -9.47
N GLU A 15 24.46 -3.69 -8.66
CA GLU A 15 24.52 -5.06 -8.18
C GLU A 15 23.23 -5.33 -7.43
N THR A 16 22.27 -5.92 -8.14
CA THR A 16 21.01 -6.33 -7.57
C THR A 16 21.34 -7.44 -6.58
N ASN A 17 20.95 -7.27 -5.32
CA ASN A 17 20.98 -8.32 -4.31
C ASN A 17 19.53 -8.72 -4.01
N PRO A 18 18.98 -9.70 -4.75
CA PRO A 18 17.57 -10.07 -4.62
C PRO A 18 17.19 -10.49 -3.21
N MET A 19 18.10 -11.20 -2.50
CA MET A 19 17.85 -11.66 -1.13
C MET A 19 17.72 -10.51 -0.15
N LEU A 20 18.58 -9.48 -0.28
CA LEU A 20 18.44 -8.26 0.51
C LEU A 20 17.12 -7.54 0.19
N GLY A 21 16.75 -7.43 -1.08
CA GLY A 21 15.46 -6.85 -1.48
C GLY A 21 14.26 -7.59 -0.89
N ILE A 22 14.28 -8.93 -0.93
CA ILE A 22 13.24 -9.77 -0.31
C ILE A 22 13.20 -9.57 1.21
N GLY A 23 14.35 -9.58 1.89
CA GLY A 23 14.44 -9.37 3.33
C GLY A 23 13.89 -8.01 3.76
N LEU A 24 14.27 -6.94 3.04
CA LEU A 24 13.75 -5.59 3.26
C LEU A 24 12.24 -5.51 3.01
N LYS A 25 11.72 -6.24 2.02
CA LYS A 25 10.29 -6.30 1.74
C LYS A 25 9.51 -6.96 2.87
N ILE A 26 9.96 -8.11 3.35
CA ILE A 26 9.33 -8.81 4.48
C ILE A 26 9.38 -7.95 5.74
N ALA A 27 10.52 -7.31 6.02
CA ALA A 27 10.66 -6.40 7.14
C ALA A 27 9.71 -5.20 7.03
N SER A 28 9.61 -4.59 5.84
CA SER A 28 8.66 -3.50 5.57
C SER A 28 7.22 -3.92 5.87
N VAL A 29 6.82 -5.07 5.36
CA VAL A 29 5.49 -5.65 5.59
C VAL A 29 5.23 -5.88 7.07
N ALA A 30 6.17 -6.49 7.79
CA ALA A 30 6.02 -6.73 9.23
C ALA A 30 5.84 -5.42 10.00
N VAL A 31 6.61 -4.38 9.66
CA VAL A 31 6.50 -3.05 10.27
C VAL A 31 5.15 -2.39 9.94
N PHE A 32 4.61 -2.54 8.73
CA PHE A 32 3.28 -2.02 8.39
C PHE A 32 2.14 -2.76 9.10
N VAL A 33 2.27 -4.07 9.31
CA VAL A 33 1.30 -4.83 10.11
C VAL A 33 1.40 -4.41 11.57
N ALA A 34 2.62 -4.21 12.12
CA ALA A 34 2.81 -3.67 13.46
C ALA A 34 2.20 -2.26 13.61
N MET A 35 2.40 -1.37 12.64
CA MET A 35 1.73 -0.06 12.59
C MET A 35 0.21 -0.22 12.68
N SER A 36 -0.38 -1.06 11.83
CA SER A 36 -1.83 -1.27 11.76
C SER A 36 -2.37 -1.86 13.08
N THR A 37 -1.59 -2.75 13.70
CA THR A 37 -1.89 -3.33 15.01
C THR A 37 -1.93 -2.27 16.10
N LEU A 38 -0.93 -1.38 16.14
CA LEU A 38 -0.89 -0.27 17.12
C LEU A 38 -2.07 0.70 16.92
N LEU A 39 -2.42 1.02 15.68
CA LEU A 39 -3.58 1.87 15.39
C LEU A 39 -4.90 1.22 15.79
N LYS A 40 -5.05 -0.09 15.55
CA LYS A 40 -6.25 -0.85 15.97
C LYS A 40 -6.34 -0.95 17.49
N ALA A 41 -5.22 -1.17 18.18
CA ALA A 41 -5.16 -1.27 19.64
C ALA A 41 -5.41 0.07 20.36
N ALA A 42 -5.29 1.21 19.67
CA ALA A 42 -5.60 2.53 20.20
C ALA A 42 -7.12 2.79 20.21
N GLU A 43 -7.87 1.95 20.95
CA GLU A 43 -9.32 1.98 21.00
C GLU A 43 -9.87 3.36 21.42
N GLY A 44 -11.00 3.76 20.83
CA GLY A 44 -11.65 5.03 21.11
C GLY A 44 -11.00 6.26 20.46
N VAL A 45 -9.81 6.13 19.87
CA VAL A 45 -9.17 7.24 19.15
C VAL A 45 -9.87 7.46 17.79
N PRO A 46 -10.38 8.67 17.49
CA PRO A 46 -11.01 8.96 16.22
C PRO A 46 -10.08 8.78 15.02
N VAL A 47 -10.64 8.37 13.88
CA VAL A 47 -9.88 8.07 12.65
C VAL A 47 -9.03 9.26 12.19
N GLY A 48 -9.55 10.48 12.29
CA GLY A 48 -8.79 11.69 11.95
C GLY A 48 -7.54 11.89 12.81
N GLN A 49 -7.62 11.56 14.11
CA GLN A 49 -6.50 11.59 15.03
C GLN A 49 -5.50 10.46 14.73
N LEU A 50 -5.96 9.25 14.40
CA LEU A 50 -5.10 8.15 13.94
C LEU A 50 -4.25 8.56 12.72
N ILE A 51 -4.89 9.17 11.72
CA ILE A 51 -4.22 9.64 10.50
C ILE A 51 -3.17 10.70 10.80
N PHE A 52 -3.52 11.67 11.66
CA PHE A 52 -2.63 12.75 12.03
C PHE A 52 -1.36 12.21 12.68
N PHE A 53 -1.49 11.44 13.76
CA PHE A 53 -0.33 10.89 14.47
C PHE A 53 0.50 9.99 13.57
N ARG A 54 -0.15 9.11 12.79
CA ARG A 54 0.54 8.24 11.83
C ARG A 54 1.38 9.04 10.85
N SER A 55 0.83 10.11 10.28
CA SER A 55 1.49 10.85 9.19
C SER A 55 2.50 11.86 9.72
N PHE A 56 2.19 12.50 10.84
CA PHE A 56 3.05 13.50 11.47
C PHE A 56 4.35 12.86 11.98
N PHE A 57 4.25 11.77 12.75
CA PHE A 57 5.44 11.08 13.27
C PHE A 57 6.22 10.32 12.18
N ALA A 58 5.57 9.92 11.07
CA ALA A 58 6.27 9.38 9.91
C ALA A 58 7.24 10.39 9.27
N ILE A 59 6.92 11.70 9.29
CA ILE A 59 7.82 12.75 8.78
C ILE A 59 9.15 12.71 9.53
N PHE A 60 9.12 12.62 10.86
CA PHE A 60 10.34 12.57 11.69
C PHE A 60 11.19 11.33 11.38
N ALA A 61 10.56 10.15 11.26
CA ALA A 61 11.26 8.93 10.89
C ALA A 61 11.97 9.07 9.52
N ILE A 62 11.29 9.66 8.53
CA ILE A 62 11.85 9.87 7.19
C ILE A 62 12.98 10.90 7.22
N LEU A 63 12.79 12.04 7.90
CA LEU A 63 13.81 13.08 8.01
C LEU A 63 15.05 12.58 8.75
N LEU A 64 14.88 11.80 9.82
CA LEU A 64 16.00 11.20 10.55
C LEU A 64 16.82 10.28 9.65
N TYR A 65 16.15 9.40 8.89
CA TYR A 65 16.80 8.52 7.94
C TYR A 65 17.54 9.29 6.83
N LEU A 66 16.87 10.27 6.22
CA LEU A 66 17.49 11.10 5.18
C LEU A 66 18.66 11.94 5.72
N GLY A 67 18.56 12.41 6.96
CA GLY A 67 19.65 13.10 7.66
C GLY A 67 20.85 12.20 7.85
N TRP A 68 20.63 10.98 8.32
CA TRP A 68 21.69 9.98 8.48
C TRP A 68 22.35 9.61 7.15
N ARG A 69 21.61 9.60 6.04
CA ARG A 69 22.14 9.37 4.68
C ARG A 69 22.77 10.61 4.05
N GLY A 70 22.71 11.79 4.68
CA GLY A 70 23.17 13.06 4.09
C GLY A 70 22.32 13.54 2.90
N GLN A 71 21.08 13.08 2.78
CA GLN A 71 20.18 13.29 1.63
C GLN A 71 19.03 14.27 1.91
N LEU A 72 19.13 15.07 2.99
CA LEU A 72 18.12 16.09 3.32
C LEU A 72 18.05 17.20 2.26
N SER A 73 19.16 17.50 1.59
CA SER A 73 19.23 18.59 0.63
C SER A 73 18.30 18.34 -0.56
N GLY A 74 17.38 19.28 -0.79
CA GLY A 74 16.43 19.24 -1.90
C GLY A 74 15.27 18.27 -1.72
N VAL A 75 15.04 17.71 -0.53
CA VAL A 75 13.91 16.80 -0.30
C VAL A 75 12.56 17.47 -0.50
N PHE A 76 12.46 18.78 -0.23
CA PHE A 76 11.27 19.61 -0.44
C PHE A 76 11.24 20.29 -1.81
N ARG A 77 12.22 20.04 -2.69
CA ARG A 77 12.25 20.66 -4.01
C ARG A 77 11.33 19.88 -4.94
N THR A 78 10.23 20.49 -5.35
CA THR A 78 9.30 19.92 -6.34
C THR A 78 8.96 20.95 -7.41
N GLN A 79 8.74 20.47 -8.65
CA GLN A 79 8.18 21.29 -9.73
C GLN A 79 6.70 20.93 -10.00
N ASN A 80 6.19 19.89 -9.33
CA ASN A 80 4.89 19.28 -9.60
C ASN A 80 3.93 19.40 -8.40
N GLY A 81 3.84 20.58 -7.80
CA GLY A 81 3.01 20.81 -6.61
C GLY A 81 1.55 20.38 -6.77
N PHE A 82 0.97 20.58 -7.95
CA PHE A 82 -0.40 20.15 -8.26
C PHE A 82 -0.58 18.62 -8.21
N SER A 83 0.38 17.87 -8.74
CA SER A 83 0.37 16.40 -8.73
C SER A 83 0.54 15.86 -7.30
N HIS A 84 1.38 16.51 -6.48
CA HIS A 84 1.50 16.20 -5.05
C HIS A 84 0.22 16.49 -4.28
N PHE A 85 -0.48 17.60 -4.59
CA PHE A 85 -1.76 17.91 -3.97
C PHE A 85 -2.82 16.82 -4.24
N TRP A 86 -3.03 16.45 -5.51
CA TRP A 86 -4.01 15.39 -5.85
C TRP A 86 -3.62 14.03 -5.28
N ARG A 87 -2.32 13.68 -5.31
CA ARG A 87 -1.82 12.47 -4.67
C ARG A 87 -2.05 12.50 -3.15
N GLY A 88 -1.84 13.65 -2.53
CA GLY A 88 -2.12 13.92 -1.12
C GLY A 88 -3.59 13.68 -0.83
N LEU A 89 -4.49 14.41 -1.50
CA LEU A 89 -5.93 14.35 -1.29
C LEU A 89 -6.49 12.93 -1.48
N VAL A 90 -6.28 12.32 -2.65
CA VAL A 90 -6.80 10.97 -2.94
C VAL A 90 -6.20 9.94 -1.98
N GLY A 91 -4.91 10.05 -1.67
CA GLY A 91 -4.25 9.16 -0.73
C GLY A 91 -4.78 9.29 0.70
N VAL A 92 -5.12 10.51 1.14
CA VAL A 92 -5.70 10.75 2.46
C VAL A 92 -7.12 10.21 2.52
N CYS A 93 -7.95 10.45 1.50
CA CYS A 93 -9.28 9.86 1.42
C CYS A 93 -9.22 8.32 1.48
N SER A 94 -8.31 7.71 0.71
CA SER A 94 -8.07 6.26 0.78
C SER A 94 -7.71 5.83 2.20
N MET A 95 -6.74 6.51 2.83
CA MET A 95 -6.28 6.15 4.16
C MET A 95 -7.37 6.34 5.22
N SER A 96 -8.19 7.38 5.11
CA SER A 96 -9.35 7.60 5.98
C SER A 96 -10.32 6.44 5.91
N MET A 97 -10.67 5.99 4.71
CA MET A 97 -11.55 4.83 4.55
C MET A 97 -10.89 3.54 5.05
N SER A 98 -9.58 3.36 4.84
CA SER A 98 -8.83 2.20 5.30
C SER A 98 -8.74 2.12 6.83
N PHE A 99 -8.45 3.24 7.50
CA PHE A 99 -8.37 3.28 8.96
C PHE A 99 -9.75 3.25 9.60
N PHE A 100 -10.77 3.80 8.97
CA PHE A 100 -12.16 3.59 9.39
C PHE A 100 -12.56 2.11 9.28
N ALA A 101 -12.18 1.42 8.20
CA ALA A 101 -12.40 -0.02 8.10
C ALA A 101 -11.65 -0.79 9.20
N LEU A 102 -10.41 -0.40 9.51
CA LEU A 102 -9.59 -1.00 10.56
C LEU A 102 -10.24 -0.90 11.95
N THR A 103 -10.97 0.17 12.24
CA THR A 103 -11.69 0.33 13.52
C THR A 103 -13.01 -0.44 13.57
N LYS A 104 -13.49 -0.96 12.43
CA LYS A 104 -14.78 -1.65 12.31
C LYS A 104 -14.67 -3.14 11.96
N LEU A 105 -13.53 -3.58 11.44
CA LEU A 105 -13.31 -4.95 11.01
C LEU A 105 -12.20 -5.63 11.83
N PRO A 106 -12.23 -6.97 11.93
CA PRO A 106 -11.05 -7.76 12.29
C PRO A 106 -9.81 -7.32 11.48
N LEU A 107 -8.65 -7.28 12.14
CA LEU A 107 -7.39 -6.90 11.49
C LEU A 107 -7.13 -7.67 10.18
N PRO A 108 -7.28 -9.01 10.15
CA PRO A 108 -6.94 -9.77 8.95
C PRO A 108 -7.94 -9.54 7.80
N GLU A 109 -9.20 -9.20 8.09
CA GLU A 109 -10.19 -8.85 7.06
C GLU A 109 -9.90 -7.50 6.41
N ALA A 110 -9.56 -6.48 7.22
CA ALA A 110 -9.18 -5.18 6.71
C ALA A 110 -7.97 -5.29 5.76
N ILE A 111 -6.98 -6.11 6.12
CA ILE A 111 -5.82 -6.41 5.26
C ILE A 111 -6.26 -7.14 4.00
N ALA A 112 -7.03 -8.22 4.12
CA ALA A 112 -7.40 -9.07 3.00
C ALA A 112 -8.25 -8.33 1.94
N ILE A 113 -9.22 -7.51 2.37
CA ILE A 113 -10.04 -6.69 1.47
C ILE A 113 -9.18 -5.65 0.73
N ASN A 114 -8.16 -5.07 1.39
CA ASN A 114 -7.30 -4.06 0.77
C ASN A 114 -6.53 -4.61 -0.45
N TYR A 115 -6.30 -5.93 -0.53
CA TYR A 115 -5.73 -6.57 -1.71
C TYR A 115 -6.61 -6.52 -2.97
N ALA A 116 -7.84 -6.03 -2.87
CA ALA A 116 -8.59 -5.58 -4.04
C ALA A 116 -7.85 -4.44 -4.78
N SER A 117 -7.07 -3.61 -4.09
CA SER A 117 -6.41 -2.44 -4.67
C SER A 117 -5.49 -2.75 -5.84
N PRO A 118 -4.53 -3.71 -5.76
CA PRO A 118 -3.72 -4.08 -6.92
C PRO A 118 -4.56 -4.65 -8.08
N LEU A 119 -5.64 -5.38 -7.80
CA LEU A 119 -6.53 -5.91 -8.85
C LEU A 119 -7.30 -4.77 -9.55
N ILE A 120 -7.85 -3.84 -8.78
CA ILE A 120 -8.51 -2.63 -9.29
C ILE A 120 -7.51 -1.77 -10.06
N THR A 121 -6.26 -1.68 -9.63
CA THR A 121 -5.20 -0.96 -10.35
C THR A 121 -5.00 -1.51 -11.76
N VAL A 122 -5.09 -2.83 -11.95
CA VAL A 122 -5.01 -3.44 -13.30
C VAL A 122 -6.21 -3.01 -14.16
N ILE A 123 -7.41 -3.00 -13.59
CA ILE A 123 -8.63 -2.55 -14.30
C ILE A 123 -8.50 -1.08 -14.71
N LEU A 124 -8.11 -0.21 -13.77
CA LEU A 124 -7.96 1.22 -14.04
C LEU A 124 -6.83 1.50 -15.04
N GLY A 125 -5.72 0.75 -14.99
CA GLY A 125 -4.66 0.82 -16.00
C GLY A 125 -5.17 0.47 -17.40
N ALA A 126 -5.98 -0.59 -17.52
CA ALA A 126 -6.57 -0.97 -18.80
C ALA A 126 -7.57 0.07 -19.32
N VAL A 127 -8.44 0.60 -18.46
CA VAL A 127 -9.55 1.48 -18.87
C VAL A 127 -9.12 2.93 -19.05
N ILE A 128 -8.33 3.48 -18.12
CA ILE A 128 -7.97 4.90 -18.09
C ILE A 128 -6.68 5.18 -18.87
N LEU A 129 -5.69 4.28 -18.75
CA LEU A 129 -4.40 4.43 -19.45
C LEU A 129 -4.37 3.69 -20.79
N HIS A 130 -5.45 2.97 -21.14
CA HIS A 130 -5.54 2.15 -22.34
C HIS A 130 -4.39 1.12 -22.44
N GLU A 131 -3.91 0.62 -21.29
CA GLU A 131 -2.87 -0.40 -21.24
C GLU A 131 -3.39 -1.71 -21.85
N VAL A 132 -2.58 -2.35 -22.70
CA VAL A 132 -2.93 -3.64 -23.31
C VAL A 132 -2.79 -4.75 -22.26
N VAL A 133 -3.93 -5.17 -21.70
CA VAL A 133 -3.98 -6.25 -20.70
C VAL A 133 -4.32 -7.58 -21.36
N ARG A 134 -3.44 -8.56 -21.20
CA ARG A 134 -3.61 -9.92 -21.73
C ARG A 134 -4.76 -10.65 -21.02
N PHE A 135 -5.44 -11.55 -21.73
CA PHE A 135 -6.60 -12.30 -21.22
C PHE A 135 -6.38 -12.98 -19.87
N TYR A 136 -5.20 -13.59 -19.65
CA TYR A 136 -4.92 -14.27 -18.38
C TYR A 136 -4.84 -13.31 -17.17
N ARG A 137 -4.48 -12.03 -17.38
CA ARG A 137 -4.51 -11.02 -16.31
C ARG A 137 -5.95 -10.67 -15.97
N TRP A 138 -6.82 -10.52 -16.98
CA TRP A 138 -8.25 -10.30 -16.78
C TRP A 138 -8.92 -11.43 -16.00
N SER A 139 -8.66 -12.69 -16.37
CA SER A 139 -9.22 -13.83 -15.64
C SER A 139 -8.76 -13.85 -14.18
N ALA A 140 -7.48 -13.57 -13.93
CA ALA A 140 -6.95 -13.52 -12.56
C ALA A 140 -7.55 -12.37 -11.75
N VAL A 141 -7.74 -11.20 -12.35
CA VAL A 141 -8.41 -10.06 -11.71
C VAL A 141 -9.84 -10.40 -11.33
N LEU A 142 -10.62 -11.00 -12.24
CA LEU A 142 -12.01 -11.39 -11.96
C LEU A 142 -12.09 -12.44 -10.84
N ILE A 143 -11.22 -13.46 -10.86
CA ILE A 143 -11.13 -14.48 -9.82
C ILE A 143 -10.75 -13.84 -8.47
N GLY A 144 -9.74 -12.98 -8.45
CA GLY A 144 -9.29 -12.31 -7.25
C GLY A 144 -10.37 -11.40 -6.65
N LEU A 145 -11.08 -10.64 -7.48
CA LEU A 145 -12.23 -9.83 -7.03
C LEU A 145 -13.39 -10.71 -6.53
N GLY A 146 -13.59 -11.89 -7.12
CA GLY A 146 -14.49 -12.90 -6.57
C GLY A 146 -14.08 -13.35 -5.17
N GLY A 147 -12.79 -13.58 -4.93
CA GLY A 147 -12.24 -13.85 -3.60
C GLY A 147 -12.50 -12.74 -2.59
N VAL A 148 -12.36 -11.47 -3.01
CA VAL A 148 -12.72 -10.32 -2.17
C VAL A 148 -14.20 -10.31 -1.82
N MET A 149 -15.08 -10.66 -2.77
CA MET A 149 -16.52 -10.79 -2.49
C MET A 149 -16.82 -11.91 -1.50
N VAL A 150 -16.10 -13.03 -1.55
CA VAL A 150 -16.24 -14.11 -0.55
C VAL A 150 -15.87 -13.60 0.85
N ILE A 151 -14.79 -12.82 1.00
CA ILE A 151 -14.38 -12.25 2.30
C ILE A 151 -15.48 -11.34 2.87
N ILE A 152 -16.09 -10.52 2.01
CA ILE A 152 -17.04 -9.49 2.43
C ILE A 152 -18.46 -10.07 2.63
N TRP A 153 -18.76 -11.22 2.01
CA TRP A 153 -20.09 -11.82 2.01
C TRP A 153 -20.74 -11.93 3.41
N PRO A 154 -20.06 -12.46 4.45
CA PRO A 154 -20.66 -12.57 5.78
C PRO A 154 -21.05 -11.21 6.37
N ARG A 155 -20.28 -10.16 6.04
CA ARG A 155 -20.48 -8.79 6.52
C ARG A 155 -21.67 -8.12 5.83
N LEU A 156 -22.00 -8.53 4.61
CA LEU A 156 -23.18 -8.06 3.89
C LEU A 156 -24.46 -8.77 4.34
N THR A 157 -24.36 -10.02 4.80
CA THR A 157 -25.55 -10.81 5.19
C THR A 157 -26.17 -10.39 6.51
N VAL A 158 -25.60 -9.43 7.24
CA VAL A 158 -26.16 -8.94 8.52
C VAL A 158 -27.29 -7.91 8.35
N PHE A 159 -27.80 -7.71 7.12
CA PHE A 159 -29.10 -7.06 6.91
C PHE A 159 -30.27 -7.81 7.58
N SER A 160 -30.04 -8.99 8.17
CA SER A 160 -31.03 -9.78 8.91
C SER A 160 -30.88 -9.81 10.45
N GLY A 161 -29.94 -9.09 11.09
CA GLY A 161 -29.89 -9.11 12.56
C GLY A 161 -28.91 -8.16 13.27
N GLY A 162 -29.46 -7.13 13.95
CA GLY A 162 -28.78 -6.36 15.01
C GLY A 162 -27.86 -5.20 14.57
N SER A 163 -27.63 -4.25 15.48
CA SER A 163 -26.81 -3.04 15.26
C SER A 163 -25.34 -3.32 14.97
N MET A 164 -24.81 -4.46 15.41
CA MET A 164 -23.39 -4.84 15.26
C MET A 164 -23.01 -5.15 13.81
N GLY A 165 -23.92 -5.72 13.02
CA GLY A 165 -23.63 -6.01 11.61
C GLY A 165 -23.65 -4.81 10.68
N HIS A 166 -24.33 -3.73 11.08
CA HIS A 166 -24.32 -2.49 10.31
C HIS A 166 -22.91 -1.86 10.31
N ASP A 167 -22.26 -1.88 11.47
CA ASP A 167 -20.92 -1.34 11.67
C ASP A 167 -19.86 -2.10 10.85
N GLU A 168 -19.92 -3.43 10.84
CA GLU A 168 -19.00 -4.26 10.04
C GLU A 168 -19.23 -4.10 8.53
N ALA A 169 -20.49 -4.02 8.09
CA ALA A 169 -20.82 -3.74 6.68
C ALA A 169 -20.25 -2.40 6.23
N MET A 170 -20.41 -1.35 7.05
CA MET A 170 -19.79 -0.04 6.80
C MET A 170 -18.26 -0.14 6.71
N GLY A 171 -17.64 -0.94 7.60
CA GLY A 171 -16.22 -1.24 7.54
C GLY A 171 -15.79 -1.90 6.24
N ALA A 172 -16.56 -2.89 5.75
CA ALA A 172 -16.27 -3.58 4.49
C ALA A 172 -16.41 -2.67 3.26
N PHE A 173 -17.48 -1.86 3.20
CA PHE A 173 -17.63 -0.85 2.15
C PHE A 173 -16.52 0.19 2.20
N ALA A 174 -16.10 0.60 3.40
CA ALA A 174 -14.98 1.51 3.56
C ALA A 174 -13.66 0.88 3.08
N ALA A 175 -13.39 -0.38 3.40
CA ALA A 175 -12.21 -1.09 2.91
C ALA A 175 -12.18 -1.21 1.38
N LEU A 176 -13.32 -1.50 0.75
CA LEU A 176 -13.44 -1.51 -0.73
C LEU A 176 -13.24 -0.11 -1.32
N GLY A 177 -13.87 0.92 -0.75
CA GLY A 177 -13.67 2.31 -1.17
C GLY A 177 -12.20 2.74 -1.04
N ALA A 178 -11.56 2.36 0.06
CA ALA A 178 -10.13 2.56 0.26
C ALA A 178 -9.30 1.85 -0.81
N ALA A 179 -9.63 0.61 -1.17
CA ALA A 179 -8.93 -0.14 -2.20
C ALA A 179 -9.02 0.53 -3.58
N ILE A 180 -10.20 1.06 -3.94
CA ILE A 180 -10.42 1.83 -5.18
C ILE A 180 -9.59 3.12 -5.16
N LEU A 181 -9.68 3.92 -4.09
CA LEU A 181 -8.93 5.17 -3.98
C LEU A 181 -7.42 4.93 -3.91
N SER A 182 -6.97 3.84 -3.28
CA SER A 182 -5.58 3.40 -3.29
C SER A 182 -5.10 3.06 -4.69
N ALA A 183 -5.95 2.44 -5.53
CA ALA A 183 -5.59 2.14 -6.91
C ALA A 183 -5.38 3.44 -7.72
N VAL A 184 -6.27 4.43 -7.55
CA VAL A 184 -6.10 5.76 -8.14
C VAL A 184 -4.84 6.44 -7.60
N ALA A 185 -4.61 6.42 -6.28
CA ALA A 185 -3.42 6.98 -5.67
C ALA A 185 -2.14 6.31 -6.21
N MET A 186 -2.16 5.00 -6.45
CA MET A 186 -1.04 4.25 -7.02
C MET A 186 -0.75 4.67 -8.47
N MET A 187 -1.77 4.96 -9.27
CA MET A 187 -1.58 5.54 -10.61
C MET A 187 -0.97 6.95 -10.55
N LEU A 188 -1.40 7.77 -9.59
CA LEU A 188 -0.79 9.09 -9.37
C LEU A 188 0.68 8.94 -8.97
N VAL A 189 1.03 8.04 -8.04
CA VAL A 189 2.43 7.74 -7.68
C VAL A 189 3.23 7.33 -8.90
N ARG A 190 2.71 6.42 -9.73
CA ARG A 190 3.39 5.95 -10.94
C ARG A 190 3.77 7.10 -11.89
N ARG A 191 2.95 8.15 -11.95
CA ARG A 191 3.29 9.37 -12.70
C ARG A 191 4.31 10.22 -11.97
N LEU A 192 4.13 10.47 -10.67
CA LEU A 192 5.07 11.30 -9.89
C LEU A 192 6.49 10.73 -9.86
N VAL A 193 6.66 9.41 -9.75
CA VAL A 193 8.00 8.80 -9.69
C VAL A 193 8.82 8.98 -10.97
N GLN A 194 8.20 9.41 -12.07
CA GLN A 194 8.92 9.74 -13.31
C GLN A 194 9.65 11.09 -13.21
N THR A 195 9.20 11.98 -12.32
CA THR A 195 9.69 13.37 -12.21
C THR A 195 10.20 13.74 -10.82
N GLU A 196 9.80 12.99 -9.79
CA GLU A 196 10.05 13.30 -8.38
C GLU A 196 10.77 12.14 -7.69
N ARG A 197 11.59 12.45 -6.69
CA ARG A 197 12.22 11.45 -5.82
C ARG A 197 11.16 10.78 -4.95
N THR A 198 11.28 9.48 -4.72
CA THR A 198 10.34 8.73 -3.85
C THR A 198 10.23 9.34 -2.46
N SER A 199 11.35 9.76 -1.86
CA SER A 199 11.34 10.41 -0.54
C SER A 199 10.56 11.73 -0.53
N THR A 200 10.64 12.52 -1.60
CA THR A 200 9.84 13.75 -1.79
C THR A 200 8.36 13.41 -1.86
N ILE A 201 7.96 12.42 -2.66
CA ILE A 201 6.55 11.98 -2.77
C ILE A 201 6.00 11.55 -1.40
N VAL A 202 6.76 10.76 -0.64
CA VAL A 202 6.32 10.28 0.68
C VAL A 202 6.24 11.42 1.69
N ILE A 203 7.21 12.34 1.73
CA ILE A 203 7.17 13.49 2.64
C ILE A 203 6.01 14.42 2.33
N TYR A 204 5.78 14.77 1.06
CA TYR A 204 4.63 15.58 0.66
C TYR A 204 3.31 14.91 1.02
N PHE A 205 3.19 13.60 0.79
CA PHE A 205 2.02 12.84 1.22
C PHE A 205 1.83 12.87 2.74
N SER A 206 2.88 12.67 3.53
CA SER A 206 2.81 12.72 4.99
C SER A 206 2.45 14.12 5.50
N ILE A 207 2.96 15.18 4.88
CA ILE A 207 2.59 16.57 5.19
C ILE A 207 1.12 16.81 4.85
N SER A 208 0.69 16.49 3.63
CA SER A 208 -0.71 16.64 3.22
C SER A 208 -1.64 15.85 4.13
N ALA A 209 -1.29 14.61 4.49
CA ALA A 209 -2.08 13.79 5.39
C ALA A 209 -2.15 14.35 6.80
N SER A 210 -1.04 14.88 7.33
CA SER A 210 -1.03 15.55 8.64
C SER A 210 -1.90 16.81 8.62
N VAL A 211 -1.77 17.66 7.60
CA VAL A 211 -2.53 18.92 7.51
C VAL A 211 -4.03 18.66 7.28
N ILE A 212 -4.38 17.79 6.34
CA ILE A 212 -5.79 17.50 6.01
C ILE A 212 -6.48 16.82 7.19
N SER A 213 -5.81 15.89 7.88
CA SER A 213 -6.40 15.24 9.06
C SER A 213 -6.47 16.15 10.28
N LEU A 214 -5.61 17.15 10.41
CA LEU A 214 -5.72 18.14 11.47
C LEU A 214 -7.03 18.93 11.39
N VAL A 215 -7.65 19.06 10.20
CA VAL A 215 -8.99 19.64 10.04
C VAL A 215 -10.04 18.85 10.85
N SER A 216 -9.80 17.58 11.17
CA SER A 216 -10.68 16.78 12.03
C SER A 216 -10.56 17.09 13.52
N PHE A 217 -9.58 17.90 13.94
CA PHE A 217 -9.33 18.25 15.34
C PHE A 217 -10.57 18.71 16.13
N PRO A 218 -11.40 19.66 15.63
CA PRO A 218 -12.60 20.09 16.34
C PRO A 218 -13.73 19.05 16.37
N PHE A 219 -13.61 17.94 15.62
CA PHE A 219 -14.66 16.91 15.47
C PHE A 219 -14.47 15.73 16.43
N GLY A 220 -14.11 16.01 17.69
CA GLY A 220 -14.15 15.02 18.77
C GLY A 220 -12.84 14.26 19.01
N TRP A 221 -11.68 14.87 18.75
CA TRP A 221 -10.41 14.31 19.21
C TRP A 221 -10.42 14.11 20.73
N ILE A 222 -9.87 12.98 21.16
CA ILE A 222 -9.72 12.67 22.57
C ILE A 222 -8.31 13.00 23.02
N VAL A 223 -8.14 13.29 24.32
CA VAL A 223 -6.81 13.34 24.93
C VAL A 223 -6.36 11.89 25.15
N PRO A 224 -5.37 11.38 24.40
CA PRO A 224 -4.95 9.99 24.55
C PRO A 224 -4.31 9.79 25.92
N ASN A 225 -4.59 8.68 26.58
CA ASN A 225 -3.79 8.26 27.73
C ASN A 225 -2.36 7.89 27.28
N TRP A 226 -1.45 7.70 28.22
CA TRP A 226 -0.04 7.41 27.91
C TRP A 226 0.16 6.15 27.04
N SER A 227 -0.68 5.13 27.21
CA SER A 227 -0.63 3.92 26.40
C SER A 227 -1.08 4.18 24.96
N GLN A 228 -2.23 4.83 24.79
CA GLN A 228 -2.72 5.25 23.46
C GLN A 228 -1.72 6.17 22.78
N LEU A 229 -1.16 7.15 23.50
CA LEU A 229 -0.16 8.05 22.96
C LEU A 229 1.08 7.30 22.47
N ALA A 230 1.60 6.34 23.25
CA ALA A 230 2.72 5.50 22.85
C ALA A 230 2.40 4.68 21.60
N MET A 231 1.19 4.12 21.50
CA MET A 231 0.72 3.39 20.31
C MET A 231 0.64 4.31 19.08
N LEU A 232 0.09 5.52 19.22
CA LEU A 232 -0.04 6.48 18.12
C LEU A 232 1.31 6.97 17.60
N VAL A 233 2.21 7.35 18.50
CA VAL A 233 3.58 7.76 18.15
C VAL A 233 4.34 6.60 17.53
N GLY A 234 4.28 5.42 18.16
CA GLY A 234 4.90 4.19 17.65
C GLY A 234 4.39 3.81 16.27
N ALA A 235 3.08 3.93 16.03
CA ALA A 235 2.49 3.70 14.72
C ALA A 235 3.01 4.67 13.67
N GLY A 236 3.17 5.96 13.99
CA GLY A 236 3.73 6.91 13.03
C GLY A 236 5.19 6.65 12.69
N PHE A 237 6.03 6.32 13.67
CA PHE A 237 7.40 5.89 13.41
C PHE A 237 7.46 4.59 12.59
N ALA A 238 6.66 3.59 12.96
CA ALA A 238 6.53 2.35 12.18
C ALA A 238 6.08 2.64 10.75
N GLY A 239 5.12 3.55 10.54
CA GLY A 239 4.69 3.98 9.22
C GLY A 239 5.82 4.56 8.38
N GLY A 240 6.64 5.44 8.96
CA GLY A 240 7.81 6.01 8.28
C GLY A 240 8.90 4.99 7.99
N VAL A 241 9.26 4.15 8.97
CA VAL A 241 10.26 3.07 8.81
C VAL A 241 9.79 2.05 7.76
N GLY A 242 8.52 1.64 7.79
CA GLY A 242 7.94 0.75 6.80
C GLY A 242 8.05 1.30 5.39
N GLN A 243 7.79 2.60 5.20
CA GLN A 243 7.95 3.28 3.90
C GLN A 243 9.41 3.35 3.44
N ILE A 244 10.35 3.59 4.36
CA ILE A 244 11.79 3.58 4.06
C ILE A 244 12.21 2.18 3.58
N LEU A 245 11.88 1.13 4.34
CA LEU A 245 12.22 -0.25 3.99
C LEU A 245 11.59 -0.67 2.67
N LEU A 246 10.34 -0.26 2.42
CA LEU A 246 9.65 -0.49 1.14
C LEU A 246 10.38 0.19 -0.02
N THR A 247 10.85 1.42 0.19
CA THR A 247 11.55 2.15 -0.86
C THR A 247 12.92 1.55 -1.14
N GLU A 248 13.66 1.16 -0.10
CA GLU A 248 14.97 0.53 -0.25
C GLU A 248 14.87 -0.86 -0.89
N CYS A 249 13.81 -1.65 -0.62
CA CYS A 249 13.68 -2.97 -1.25
C CYS A 249 13.62 -2.90 -2.78
N TYR A 250 12.96 -1.88 -3.33
CA TYR A 250 12.89 -1.64 -4.79
C TYR A 250 14.25 -1.31 -5.43
N ARG A 251 15.24 -0.90 -4.63
CA ARG A 251 16.60 -0.62 -5.13
C ARG A 251 17.45 -1.88 -5.25
N HIS A 252 17.11 -2.93 -4.50
CA HIS A 252 17.91 -4.15 -4.42
C HIS A 252 17.34 -5.31 -5.22
N ALA A 253 16.04 -5.28 -5.58
CA ALA A 253 15.39 -6.33 -6.35
C ALA A 253 14.32 -5.78 -7.30
N PRO A 254 14.11 -6.41 -8.47
CA PRO A 254 12.98 -6.11 -9.35
C PRO A 254 11.64 -6.27 -8.63
N MET A 255 10.67 -5.41 -8.98
CA MET A 255 9.33 -5.44 -8.37
C MET A 255 8.65 -6.81 -8.50
N SER A 256 8.83 -7.51 -9.63
CA SER A 256 8.29 -8.86 -9.85
C SER A 256 8.86 -9.91 -8.89
N THR A 257 10.11 -9.76 -8.45
CA THR A 257 10.76 -10.68 -7.50
C THR A 257 10.23 -10.51 -6.09
N ILE A 258 9.97 -9.28 -5.67
CA ILE A 258 9.53 -8.97 -4.30
C ILE A 258 8.01 -8.96 -4.12
N ALA A 259 7.24 -8.81 -5.20
CA ALA A 259 5.78 -8.74 -5.16
C ALA A 259 5.10 -9.90 -4.41
N PRO A 260 5.52 -11.18 -4.55
CA PRO A 260 4.92 -12.29 -3.81
C PRO A 260 5.04 -12.15 -2.29
N PHE A 261 6.10 -11.51 -1.81
CA PHE A 261 6.37 -11.37 -0.38
C PHE A 261 5.47 -10.32 0.29
N GLU A 262 4.72 -9.54 -0.49
CA GLU A 262 3.67 -8.67 0.06
C GLU A 262 2.63 -9.48 0.84
N TYR A 263 2.25 -10.66 0.32
CA TYR A 263 1.25 -11.56 0.93
C TYR A 263 1.61 -12.06 2.33
N THR A 264 2.87 -11.89 2.76
CA THR A 264 3.27 -12.08 4.15
C THR A 264 2.39 -11.25 5.10
N SER A 265 1.87 -10.10 4.66
CA SER A 265 1.00 -9.25 5.48
C SER A 265 -0.32 -9.92 5.84
N MET A 266 -0.88 -10.76 4.95
CA MET A 266 -2.09 -11.53 5.26
C MET A 266 -1.84 -12.57 6.35
N LEU A 267 -0.71 -13.29 6.27
CA LEU A 267 -0.33 -14.29 7.27
C LEU A 267 -0.05 -13.64 8.63
N LEU A 268 0.70 -12.54 8.66
CA LEU A 268 0.97 -11.79 9.88
C LEU A 268 -0.30 -11.16 10.45
N GLY A 269 -1.16 -10.61 9.59
CA GLY A 269 -2.45 -10.07 9.97
C GLY A 269 -3.35 -11.11 10.63
N LEU A 270 -3.37 -12.34 10.10
CA LEU A 270 -4.10 -13.48 10.65
C LEU A 270 -3.55 -13.87 12.02
N ALA A 271 -2.23 -14.07 12.11
CA ALA A 271 -1.58 -14.46 13.35
C ALA A 271 -1.77 -13.41 14.45
N ILE A 272 -1.56 -12.12 14.13
CA ILE A 272 -1.70 -11.03 15.09
C ILE A 272 -3.16 -10.78 15.45
N GLY A 273 -4.07 -10.84 14.47
CA GLY A 273 -5.52 -10.79 14.69
C GLY A 273 -5.96 -11.83 15.72
N PHE A 274 -5.57 -13.09 15.49
CA PHE A 274 -5.89 -14.19 16.39
C PHE A 274 -5.24 -14.03 17.78
N LEU A 275 -3.94 -13.73 17.84
CA LEU A 275 -3.18 -13.71 19.10
C LEU A 275 -3.46 -12.49 19.98
N LEU A 276 -3.64 -11.30 19.39
CA LEU A 276 -3.78 -10.05 20.15
C LEU A 276 -5.22 -9.58 20.26
N PHE A 277 -6.06 -9.82 19.24
CA PHE A 277 -7.43 -9.33 19.21
C PHE A 277 -8.47 -10.44 19.38
N GLY A 278 -8.06 -11.71 19.40
CA GLY A 278 -8.98 -12.84 19.45
C GLY A 278 -9.83 -12.98 18.19
N ASP A 279 -9.39 -12.39 17.07
CA ASP A 279 -10.07 -12.45 15.77
C ASP A 279 -9.99 -13.89 15.25
N ILE A 280 -11.03 -14.69 15.46
CA ILE A 280 -11.11 -16.06 14.93
C ILE A 280 -11.44 -15.97 13.43
N PRO A 281 -10.54 -16.42 12.53
CA PRO A 281 -10.79 -16.32 11.11
C PRO A 281 -11.91 -17.25 10.68
N THR A 282 -12.88 -16.70 9.95
CA THR A 282 -13.97 -17.45 9.36
C THR A 282 -13.50 -18.24 8.14
N PHE A 283 -14.27 -19.26 7.77
CA PHE A 283 -13.98 -20.04 6.57
C PHE A 283 -13.99 -19.17 5.31
N GLU A 284 -14.93 -18.24 5.21
CA GLU A 284 -15.07 -17.32 4.09
C GLU A 284 -13.85 -16.39 3.97
N MET A 285 -13.35 -15.89 5.11
CA MET A 285 -12.16 -15.06 5.16
C MET A 285 -10.93 -15.83 4.69
N LEU A 286 -10.73 -17.07 5.15
CA LEU A 286 -9.61 -17.92 4.75
C LEU A 286 -9.70 -18.32 3.27
N ALA A 287 -10.87 -18.78 2.82
CA ALA A 287 -11.11 -19.19 1.45
C ALA A 287 -10.91 -18.02 0.47
N GLY A 288 -11.52 -16.87 0.77
CA GLY A 288 -11.39 -15.69 -0.06
C GLY A 288 -9.96 -15.13 -0.08
N SER A 289 -9.26 -15.12 1.06
CA SER A 289 -7.84 -14.72 1.12
C SER A 289 -6.95 -15.64 0.28
N ALA A 290 -7.19 -16.96 0.34
CA ALA A 290 -6.48 -17.93 -0.49
C ALA A 290 -6.72 -17.70 -1.98
N ILE A 291 -7.97 -17.39 -2.38
CA ILE A 291 -8.31 -17.05 -3.77
C ILE A 291 -7.56 -15.78 -4.22
N VAL A 292 -7.54 -14.72 -3.40
CA VAL A 292 -6.86 -13.45 -3.72
C VAL A 292 -5.34 -13.66 -3.85
N MET A 293 -4.73 -14.40 -2.92
CA MET A 293 -3.31 -14.76 -2.96
C MET A 293 -2.98 -15.58 -4.20
N ALA A 294 -3.79 -16.60 -4.51
CA ALA A 294 -3.59 -17.44 -5.68
C ALA A 294 -3.72 -16.64 -6.99
N ALA A 295 -4.70 -15.75 -7.08
CA ALA A 295 -4.93 -14.91 -8.24
C ALA A 295 -3.75 -13.98 -8.53
N GLY A 296 -3.27 -13.24 -7.53
CA GLY A 296 -2.12 -12.36 -7.74
C GLY A 296 -0.79 -13.10 -7.87
N GLY A 297 -0.61 -14.22 -7.15
CA GLY A 297 0.51 -15.15 -7.38
C GLY A 297 0.54 -15.68 -8.81
N PHE A 298 -0.61 -16.01 -9.38
CA PHE A 298 -0.73 -16.44 -10.78
C PHE A 298 -0.37 -15.32 -11.76
N ILE A 299 -0.78 -14.06 -11.51
CA ILE A 299 -0.38 -12.91 -12.32
C ILE A 299 1.14 -12.80 -12.35
N ILE A 300 1.78 -12.80 -11.17
CA ILE A 300 3.23 -12.67 -11.03
C ILE A 300 3.95 -13.83 -11.73
N TYR A 301 3.49 -15.06 -11.52
CA TYR A 301 4.05 -16.26 -12.16
C TYR A 301 4.01 -16.18 -13.69
N ARG A 302 2.86 -15.77 -14.25
CA ARG A 302 2.70 -15.65 -15.71
C ARG A 302 3.57 -14.55 -16.28
N GLU A 303 3.68 -13.41 -15.60
CA GLU A 303 4.57 -12.32 -16.01
C GLU A 303 6.04 -12.74 -16.02
N HIS A 304 6.48 -13.44 -14.99
CA HIS A 304 7.84 -13.94 -14.90
C HIS A 304 8.16 -14.94 -16.03
N LYS A 305 7.27 -15.90 -16.31
CA LYS A 305 7.44 -16.83 -17.44
C LYS A 305 7.49 -16.14 -18.79
N LEU A 306 6.71 -15.07 -18.97
CA LEU A 306 6.71 -14.31 -20.22
C LEU A 306 7.93 -13.41 -20.37
N SER A 307 8.50 -12.93 -19.26
CA SER A 307 9.75 -12.15 -19.27
C SER A 307 10.99 -13.02 -19.57
N ILE A 308 10.92 -14.32 -19.32
CA ILE A 308 12.00 -15.29 -19.60
C ILE A 308 11.88 -15.89 -21.01
N ALA A 309 10.70 -15.82 -21.65
CA ALA A 309 10.53 -16.36 -22.99
C ALA A 309 11.40 -15.56 -23.98
N PRO A 310 12.32 -16.21 -24.73
CA PRO A 310 13.21 -15.50 -25.65
C PRO A 310 12.38 -14.72 -26.67
N HIS A 311 12.66 -13.43 -26.81
CA HIS A 311 12.17 -12.65 -27.94
C HIS A 311 12.59 -13.39 -29.21
N LYS A 312 11.60 -13.95 -29.93
CA LYS A 312 11.83 -14.40 -31.31
C LYS A 312 12.20 -13.14 -32.09
N VAL A 313 13.50 -12.94 -32.29
CA VAL A 313 14.03 -11.94 -33.22
C VAL A 313 13.45 -12.30 -34.57
N ASN A 314 12.50 -11.49 -35.05
CA ASN A 314 12.05 -11.59 -36.43
C ASN A 314 13.27 -11.29 -37.29
N ALA A 315 13.75 -12.32 -38.00
CA ALA A 315 14.78 -12.15 -39.02
C ALA A 315 14.28 -11.11 -40.05
N PRO A 316 15.16 -10.20 -40.53
CA PRO A 316 14.77 -9.25 -41.56
C PRO A 316 14.25 -10.00 -42.78
N GLN A 317 13.04 -9.63 -43.22
CA GLN A 317 12.52 -10.06 -44.51
C GLN A 317 13.40 -9.43 -45.58
N THR A 318 14.38 -10.18 -46.07
CA THR A 318 15.02 -9.92 -47.36
C THR A 318 14.18 -10.59 -48.44
N GLN A 319 13.31 -9.82 -49.09
CA GLN A 319 12.96 -9.96 -50.51
C GLN A 319 12.65 -8.58 -51.09
#